data_AF-A0A969HRF6-F1
#
_entry.id   AF-A0A969HRF6-F1
#
_cell.length_a   1.000
_cell.length_b   1.000
_cell.length_c   1.000
_cell.angle_alpha   90.00
_cell.angle_beta   90.00
_cell.angle_gamma   90.00
#
_symmetry.space_group_name_H-M   'P 1'
#
loop_
_entity.id
_entity.type
_entity.pdbx_description
1 polymer ?
#
loop_
_entity_poly.entity_id
_entity_poly.type
_entity_poly.pdbx_seq_one_letter_code
_entity_poly.pdbx_strand_id
1 'polypeptide(L)'
;MLSPPPGFPINRIRAGGLYQALLQINAYWLMGAIRRAVKQLNLHKPIVVNAFNPSYGPALRGKLDEQLCIYYAYDEIAAARWVKKHGLLAEQTFCTLVDGVVVSSPGLLEKKQNLHPRIAMVPNGVDFDRFHRAYALRKGRPKRPSPTIGYIGS
;
A
#
# COMPACT_ATOMS: atom_id res chain seq x y z
N MET A 1 0.61 -6.25 -19.87
CA MET A 1 0.94 -5.89 -18.47
C MET A 1 0.28 -4.54 -18.17
N LEU A 2 -0.49 -4.45 -17.08
CA LEU A 2 -1.08 -3.19 -16.63
C LEU A 2 -0.04 -2.45 -15.79
N SER A 3 0.48 -1.34 -16.31
CA SER A 3 1.50 -0.54 -15.64
C SER A 3 1.08 0.92 -15.56
N PRO A 4 1.39 1.63 -14.45
CA PRO A 4 1.13 3.05 -14.37
C PRO A 4 1.97 3.79 -15.43
N PRO A 5 1.45 4.89 -16.00
CA PRO A 5 2.21 5.71 -16.93
C PRO A 5 3.34 6.42 -16.18
N PRO A 6 4.41 6.83 -16.88
CA PRO A 6 5.42 7.70 -16.28
C PRO A 6 4.77 9.02 -15.82
N GLY A 7 5.19 9.49 -14.65
CA GLY A 7 4.77 10.78 -14.09
C GLY A 7 5.98 11.65 -13.75
N PHE A 8 5.74 12.92 -13.45
CA PHE A 8 6.79 13.82 -13.01
C PHE A 8 7.39 13.36 -11.66
N PRO A 9 8.73 13.39 -11.50
CA PRO A 9 9.38 13.00 -10.26
C PRO A 9 9.23 14.10 -9.20
N ILE A 10 8.12 14.06 -8.46
CA ILE A 10 7.76 15.11 -7.47
C ILE A 10 8.29 14.86 -6.06
N ASN A 11 8.90 13.70 -5.79
CA ASN A 11 9.33 13.25 -4.46
C ASN A 11 10.30 14.21 -3.73
N ARG A 12 11.06 15.00 -4.50
CA ARG A 12 12.03 15.98 -3.95
C ARG A 12 11.42 17.36 -3.74
N ILE A 13 10.23 17.64 -4.24
CA ILE A 13 9.57 18.93 -4.11
C ILE A 13 9.00 19.04 -2.69
N ARG A 14 9.11 20.22 -2.07
CA ARG A 14 8.51 20.46 -0.74
C ARG A 14 6.98 20.52 -0.87
N ALA A 15 6.28 20.15 0.19
CA ALA A 15 4.83 20.32 0.24
C ALA A 15 4.47 21.80 -0.01
N GLY A 16 3.52 22.04 -0.92
CA GLY A 16 3.13 23.38 -1.36
C GLY A 16 2.39 23.35 -2.70
N GLY A 17 2.05 24.54 -3.23
CA GLY A 17 1.23 24.66 -4.45
C GLY A 17 1.82 23.94 -5.68
N LEU A 18 3.14 24.08 -5.90
CA LEU A 18 3.81 23.39 -7.01
C LEU A 18 3.74 21.86 -6.89
N TYR A 19 3.96 21.33 -5.69
CA TYR A 19 3.83 19.90 -5.42
C TYR A 19 2.41 19.42 -5.69
N GLN A 20 1.41 20.14 -5.21
CA GLN A 20 0.00 19.80 -5.42
C GLN A 20 -0.37 19.83 -6.90
N ALA A 21 0.04 20.86 -7.64
CA ALA A 21 -0.22 20.97 -9.08
C ALA A 21 0.36 19.78 -9.87
N LEU A 22 1.64 19.44 -9.62
CA LEU A 22 2.28 18.32 -10.30
C LEU A 22 1.71 16.96 -9.86
N LEU A 23 1.31 16.83 -8.59
CA LEU A 23 0.61 15.65 -8.08
C LEU A 23 -0.72 15.45 -8.82
N GLN A 24 -1.49 16.51 -9.06
CA GLN A 24 -2.75 16.45 -9.81
C GLN A 24 -2.53 16.06 -11.27
N ILE A 25 -1.47 16.57 -11.92
CA ILE A 25 -1.12 16.16 -13.29
C ILE A 25 -0.78 14.67 -13.34
N ASN A 26 0.06 14.20 -12.41
CA ASN A 26 0.39 12.77 -12.30
C ASN A 26 -0.85 11.91 -12.04
N ALA A 27 -1.73 12.36 -11.13
CA ALA A 27 -2.98 11.68 -10.81
C ALA A 27 -3.92 11.60 -12.02
N TYR A 28 -3.99 12.65 -12.83
CA TYR A 28 -4.80 12.68 -14.05
C TYR A 28 -4.35 11.62 -15.06
N TRP A 29 -3.04 11.52 -15.32
CA TRP A 29 -2.50 10.48 -16.22
C TRP A 29 -2.69 9.09 -15.66
N LEU A 30 -2.45 8.90 -14.36
CA LEU A 30 -2.66 7.64 -13.67
C LEU A 30 -4.13 7.19 -13.76
N MET A 31 -5.08 8.10 -13.50
CA MET A 31 -6.51 7.82 -13.61
C MET A 31 -6.91 7.43 -15.05
N GLY A 32 -6.35 8.10 -16.06
CA GLY A 32 -6.56 7.72 -17.46
C GLY A 32 -6.12 6.28 -17.76
N ALA A 33 -4.97 5.86 -17.23
CA ALA A 33 -4.50 4.49 -17.36
C ALA A 33 -5.38 3.48 -16.61
N ILE A 34 -5.80 3.82 -15.39
CA ILE A 34 -6.69 2.98 -14.58
C ILE A 34 -8.04 2.80 -15.28
N ARG A 35 -8.65 3.87 -15.81
CA ARG A 35 -9.92 3.81 -16.54
C ARG A 35 -9.84 2.91 -17.78
N ARG A 36 -8.72 2.95 -18.52
CA ARG A 36 -8.49 2.03 -19.64
C ARG A 36 -8.45 0.58 -19.16
N ALA A 37 -7.75 0.30 -18.05
CA ALA A 37 -7.67 -1.03 -17.47
C ALA A 37 -9.05 -1.53 -17.00
N VAL A 38 -9.80 -0.69 -16.28
CA VAL A 38 -11.17 -0.97 -15.81
C VAL A 38 -12.08 -1.33 -17.00
N LYS A 39 -12.01 -0.56 -18.09
CA LYS A 39 -12.79 -0.85 -19.31
C LYS A 39 -12.35 -2.15 -19.99
N GLN A 40 -11.03 -2.40 -20.11
CA GLN A 40 -10.51 -3.62 -20.73
C GLN A 40 -10.87 -4.89 -19.95
N LEU A 41 -10.95 -4.78 -18.62
CA LEU A 41 -11.31 -5.88 -17.74
C LEU A 41 -12.84 -6.00 -17.51
N ASN A 42 -13.65 -5.15 -18.15
CA ASN A 42 -15.11 -5.06 -17.95
C ASN A 42 -15.51 -4.96 -16.47
N LEU A 43 -14.77 -4.17 -15.70
CA LEU A 43 -15.08 -3.93 -14.28
C LEU A 43 -16.19 -2.88 -14.17
N HIS A 44 -17.25 -3.23 -13.44
CA HIS A 44 -18.37 -2.35 -13.15
C HIS A 44 -18.39 -2.04 -11.66
N LYS A 45 -18.41 -0.75 -11.31
CA LYS A 45 -18.42 -0.24 -9.93
C LYS A 45 -17.44 -0.98 -9.01
N PRO A 46 -16.12 -0.95 -9.31
CA PRO A 46 -15.15 -1.80 -8.64
C PRO A 46 -15.00 -1.48 -7.15
N ILE A 47 -14.45 -2.41 -6.39
CA ILE A 47 -13.86 -2.12 -5.09
C ILE A 47 -12.41 -1.70 -5.33
N VAL A 48 -12.04 -0.50 -4.86
CA VAL A 48 -10.70 0.06 -5.01
C VAL A 48 -9.92 -0.19 -3.73
N VAL A 49 -8.79 -0.89 -3.84
CA VAL A 49 -7.83 -1.06 -2.75
C VAL A 49 -6.54 -0.34 -3.13
N ASN A 50 -6.24 0.77 -2.46
CA ASN A 50 -4.94 1.43 -2.60
C ASN A 50 -3.95 0.79 -1.64
N ALA A 51 -3.04 0.00 -2.18
CA ALA A 51 -1.96 -0.67 -1.46
C ALA A 51 -0.60 -0.23 -2.01
N PHE A 52 -0.38 1.06 -2.27
CA PHE A 52 0.95 1.53 -2.70
C PHE A 52 1.25 2.96 -2.30
N ASN A 53 0.61 3.93 -2.97
CA ASN A 53 0.91 5.35 -2.77
C ASN A 53 -0.35 6.10 -2.31
N PRO A 54 -0.47 6.44 -1.02
CA PRO A 54 -1.63 7.16 -0.52
C PRO A 54 -1.72 8.59 -1.05
N SER A 55 -0.63 9.17 -1.59
CA SER A 55 -0.63 10.55 -2.11
C SER A 55 -1.57 10.75 -3.29
N TYR A 56 -1.78 9.73 -4.11
CA TYR A 56 -2.74 9.82 -5.22
C TYR A 56 -4.18 9.58 -4.76
N GLY A 57 -4.37 8.89 -3.63
CA GLY A 57 -5.67 8.47 -3.13
C GLY A 57 -6.74 9.58 -3.16
N PRO A 58 -6.49 10.77 -2.58
CA PRO A 58 -7.44 11.88 -2.59
C PRO A 58 -7.88 12.31 -3.99
N ALA A 59 -6.98 12.29 -4.98
CA ALA A 59 -7.29 12.70 -6.36
C ALA A 59 -8.03 11.61 -7.16
N LEU A 60 -7.84 10.34 -6.78
CA LEU A 60 -8.41 9.20 -7.50
C LEU A 60 -9.76 8.72 -6.93
N ARG A 61 -10.06 9.01 -5.66
CA ARG A 61 -11.33 8.62 -5.02
C ARG A 61 -12.54 9.17 -5.79
N GLY A 62 -13.54 8.33 -5.95
CA GLY A 62 -14.84 8.61 -6.57
C GLY A 62 -14.77 8.74 -8.10
N LYS A 63 -13.64 8.42 -8.74
CA LYS A 63 -13.44 8.62 -10.18
C LYS A 63 -13.78 7.39 -11.02
N LEU A 64 -14.11 6.27 -10.40
CA LEU A 64 -14.42 5.00 -11.04
C LEU A 64 -15.87 4.53 -10.77
N ASP A 65 -16.70 5.36 -10.13
CA ASP A 65 -18.00 4.95 -9.60
C ASP A 65 -17.84 3.72 -8.67
N GLU A 66 -16.74 3.69 -7.90
CA GLU A 66 -16.39 2.57 -7.04
C GLU A 66 -17.41 2.36 -5.92
N GLN A 67 -17.63 1.08 -5.55
CA GLN A 67 -18.50 0.74 -4.42
C GLN A 67 -17.83 1.05 -3.08
N LEU A 68 -16.52 0.84 -3.01
CA LEU A 68 -15.70 1.01 -1.82
C LEU A 68 -14.31 1.48 -2.22
N CYS A 69 -13.75 2.37 -1.41
CA CYS A 69 -12.36 2.78 -1.44
C CYS A 69 -11.70 2.39 -0.12
N ILE A 70 -10.74 1.46 -0.18
CA ILE A 70 -10.01 0.96 0.98
C ILE A 70 -8.54 1.37 0.87
N TYR A 71 -7.97 1.85 1.98
CA TYR A 71 -6.52 2.01 2.09
C TYR A 71 -5.90 0.79 2.77
N TYR A 72 -5.01 0.08 2.09
CA TYR A 72 -4.25 -1.02 2.68
C TYR A 72 -2.81 -0.57 2.98
N ALA A 73 -2.58 -0.17 4.22
CA ALA A 73 -1.27 0.21 4.73
C ALA A 73 -0.49 -1.04 5.18
N TYR A 74 0.29 -1.63 4.29
CA TYR A 74 1.19 -2.73 4.64
C TYR A 74 2.61 -2.26 4.98
N ASP A 75 2.99 -1.04 4.56
CA ASP A 75 4.27 -0.38 4.83
C ASP A 75 4.11 0.86 5.72
N GLU A 76 5.18 1.24 6.42
CA GLU A 76 5.24 2.52 7.13
C GLU A 76 5.65 3.65 6.18
N ILE A 77 4.66 4.35 5.62
CA ILE A 77 4.87 5.48 4.71
C ILE A 77 5.71 6.60 5.35
N ALA A 78 5.59 6.81 6.67
CA ALA A 78 6.40 7.79 7.40
C ALA A 78 7.91 7.46 7.37
N ALA A 79 8.27 6.17 7.35
CA ALA A 79 9.65 5.69 7.29
C ALA A 79 10.19 5.63 5.85
N ALA A 80 9.31 5.72 4.85
CA ALA A 80 9.68 5.60 3.46
C ALA A 80 10.46 6.83 2.95
N ARG A 81 11.74 6.63 2.61
CA ARG A 81 12.65 7.69 2.14
C ARG A 81 12.13 8.45 0.91
N TRP A 82 11.40 7.77 0.03
CA TRP A 82 10.93 8.33 -1.25
C TRP A 82 9.77 9.32 -1.10
N VAL A 83 9.09 9.37 0.05
CA VAL A 83 7.93 10.27 0.31
C VAL A 83 8.12 11.13 1.57
N LYS A 84 9.32 11.18 2.14
CA LYS A 84 9.59 11.80 3.46
C LYS A 84 9.02 13.23 3.63
N LYS A 85 8.92 14.02 2.55
CA LYS A 85 8.49 15.43 2.60
C LYS A 85 6.97 15.63 2.73
N HIS A 86 6.17 14.66 2.30
CA HIS A 86 4.71 14.84 2.15
C HIS A 86 3.89 13.57 2.43
N GLY A 87 4.55 12.40 2.50
CA GLY A 87 3.91 11.10 2.63
C GLY A 87 3.07 10.94 3.89
N LEU A 88 3.56 11.43 5.05
CA LEU A 88 2.81 11.35 6.30
C LEU A 88 1.48 12.11 6.22
N LEU A 89 1.54 13.39 5.79
CA LEU A 89 0.35 14.21 5.67
C LEU A 89 -0.62 13.65 4.61
N ALA A 90 -0.08 13.17 3.49
CA ALA A 90 -0.87 12.52 2.44
C ALA A 90 -1.55 11.24 2.95
N GLU A 91 -0.85 10.41 3.72
CA GLU A 91 -1.39 9.20 4.33
C GLU A 91 -2.50 9.54 5.33
N GLN A 92 -2.26 10.47 6.25
CA GLN A 92 -3.26 10.92 7.22
C GLN A 92 -4.51 11.46 6.53
N THR A 93 -4.33 12.29 5.50
CA THR A 93 -5.44 12.83 4.71
C THR A 93 -6.20 11.72 4.00
N PHE A 94 -5.50 10.74 3.42
CA PHE A 94 -6.17 9.66 2.71
C PHE A 94 -6.91 8.71 3.65
N CYS A 95 -6.37 8.45 4.85
CA CYS A 95 -7.06 7.68 5.89
C CYS A 95 -8.43 8.25 6.23
N THR A 96 -8.61 9.58 6.28
CA THR A 96 -9.92 10.19 6.57
C THR A 96 -10.89 10.18 5.39
N LEU A 97 -10.38 9.86 4.19
CA LEU A 97 -11.13 9.84 2.94
C LEU A 97 -11.44 8.42 2.47
N VAL A 98 -11.15 7.35 3.19
CA VAL A 98 -11.50 5.99 2.74
C VAL A 98 -12.72 5.46 3.47
N ASP A 99 -13.33 4.40 2.95
CA ASP A 99 -14.44 3.73 3.63
C ASP A 99 -13.94 2.76 4.70
N GLY A 100 -12.66 2.38 4.63
CA GLY A 100 -11.96 1.54 5.60
C GLY A 100 -10.45 1.55 5.42
N VAL A 101 -9.74 1.26 6.51
CA VAL A 101 -8.29 1.11 6.53
C VAL A 101 -7.95 -0.32 6.92
N VAL A 102 -7.05 -0.96 6.17
CA VAL A 102 -6.46 -2.25 6.53
C VAL A 102 -4.98 -2.04 6.86
N VAL A 103 -4.50 -2.68 7.92
CA VAL A 103 -3.08 -2.64 8.34
C VAL A 103 -2.50 -4.04 8.47
N SER A 104 -1.20 -4.19 8.18
CA SER A 104 -0.53 -5.50 8.18
C SER A 104 0.10 -5.92 9.51
N SER A 105 0.16 -5.03 10.50
CA SER A 105 0.86 -5.29 11.77
C SER A 105 0.27 -4.53 12.96
N PRO A 106 0.48 -5.00 14.20
CA PRO A 106 0.06 -4.30 15.41
C PRO A 106 0.65 -2.89 15.52
N GLY A 107 1.92 -2.69 15.13
CA GLY A 107 2.54 -1.36 15.18
C GLY A 107 1.94 -0.37 14.18
N LEU A 108 1.46 -0.84 13.02
CA LEU A 108 0.71 -0.01 12.09
C LEU A 108 -0.70 0.30 12.62
N LEU A 109 -1.34 -0.66 13.29
CA LEU A 109 -2.63 -0.46 13.93
C LEU A 109 -2.55 0.65 15.00
N GLU A 110 -1.59 0.54 15.92
CA GLU A 110 -1.38 1.52 16.99
C GLU A 110 -1.21 2.95 16.44
N LYS A 111 -0.42 3.09 15.36
CA LYS A 111 -0.15 4.39 14.72
C LYS A 111 -1.36 4.98 13.98
N LYS A 112 -2.30 4.14 13.52
CA LYS A 112 -3.35 4.54 12.56
C LYS A 112 -4.77 4.41 13.10
N GLN A 113 -4.99 3.73 14.22
CA GLN A 113 -6.32 3.51 14.79
C GLN A 113 -7.07 4.80 15.13
N ASN A 114 -6.33 5.87 15.46
CA ASN A 114 -6.91 7.19 15.73
C ASN A 114 -7.19 8.00 14.46
N LEU A 115 -6.79 7.52 13.28
CA LEU A 115 -6.98 8.22 12.01
C LEU A 115 -8.28 7.82 11.30
N HIS A 116 -8.84 6.65 11.60
CA HIS A 116 -10.05 6.16 10.94
C HIS A 116 -10.87 5.23 11.85
N PRO A 117 -12.20 5.44 11.99
CA PRO A 117 -13.04 4.63 12.89
C PRO A 117 -13.25 3.19 12.41
N ARG A 118 -13.12 2.92 11.10
CA ARG A 118 -13.20 1.57 10.53
C ARG A 118 -11.83 1.10 10.10
N ILE A 119 -11.10 0.51 11.04
CA ILE A 119 -9.76 -0.02 10.81
C ILE A 119 -9.74 -1.51 11.16
N ALA A 120 -9.08 -2.32 10.33
CA ALA A 120 -8.91 -3.75 10.57
C ALA A 120 -7.45 -4.16 10.39
N MET A 121 -6.97 -5.05 11.25
CA MET A 121 -5.66 -5.67 11.09
C MET A 121 -5.78 -6.99 10.34
N VAL A 122 -5.07 -7.10 9.23
CA VAL A 122 -4.95 -8.33 8.44
C VAL A 122 -3.46 -8.66 8.34
N PRO A 123 -2.93 -9.61 9.13
CA PRO A 123 -1.50 -9.92 9.11
C PRO A 123 -1.07 -10.51 7.77
N ASN A 124 0.21 -10.34 7.43
CA ASN A 124 0.78 -10.92 6.22
C ASN A 124 0.59 -12.44 6.20
N GLY A 125 0.09 -12.95 5.08
CA GLY A 125 0.01 -14.38 4.81
C GLY A 125 1.36 -14.97 4.43
N VAL A 126 1.49 -16.30 4.58
CA VAL A 126 2.62 -17.08 4.10
C VAL A 126 2.11 -18.29 3.31
N ASP A 127 2.93 -18.80 2.40
CA ASP A 127 2.70 -20.08 1.74
C ASP A 127 2.90 -21.21 2.76
N PHE A 128 1.82 -21.61 3.42
CA PHE A 128 1.86 -22.59 4.50
C PHE A 128 2.53 -23.90 4.06
N ASP A 129 2.14 -24.43 2.90
CA ASP A 129 2.65 -25.72 2.42
C ASP A 129 4.16 -25.68 2.19
N ARG A 130 4.67 -24.57 1.66
CA ARG A 130 6.10 -24.38 1.44
C ARG A 130 6.87 -24.31 2.76
N PHE A 131 6.40 -23.52 3.72
CA PHE A 131 7.06 -23.41 5.04
C PHE A 131 6.93 -24.69 5.86
N HIS A 132 5.78 -25.36 5.79
CA HIS A 132 5.52 -26.62 6.48
C HIS A 132 6.41 -27.75 5.94
N ARG A 133 6.58 -27.85 4.61
CA ARG A 133 7.49 -28.82 4.00
C ARG A 133 8.92 -28.65 4.49
N ALA A 134 9.42 -27.40 4.54
CA ALA A 134 10.75 -27.11 5.06
C ALA A 134 10.87 -27.47 6.55
N TYR A 135 9.83 -27.22 7.35
CA TYR A 135 9.77 -27.60 8.76
C TYR A 135 9.80 -29.13 8.95
N ALA A 136 9.01 -29.88 8.18
CA ALA A 136 8.95 -31.33 8.23
C ALA A 136 10.31 -31.97 7.89
N LEU A 137 10.98 -31.48 6.84
CA LEU A 137 12.34 -31.90 6.47
C LEU A 137 13.36 -31.65 7.58
N ARG A 138 13.22 -30.57 8.35
CA ARG A 138 14.11 -30.28 9.50
C ARG A 138 13.85 -31.23 10.66
N LYS A 139 12.59 -31.58 10.95
CA LYS A 139 12.24 -32.51 12.05
C LYS A 139 12.90 -33.88 11.87
N GLY A 140 13.09 -34.34 10.64
CA GLY A 140 13.74 -35.63 10.33
C GLY A 140 15.26 -35.63 10.39
N ARG A 141 15.92 -34.50 10.71
CA ARG A 141 17.40 -34.40 10.75
C ARG A 141 17.93 -34.41 12.19
N PRO A 142 19.11 -35.01 12.44
CA PRO A 142 19.75 -34.94 13.74
C PRO A 142 20.02 -33.49 14.14
N LYS A 143 19.94 -33.20 15.45
CA LYS A 143 20.26 -31.87 16.00
C LYS A 143 21.70 -31.51 15.60
N ARG A 144 21.90 -30.26 15.19
CA ARG A 144 23.25 -29.76 14.89
C ARG A 144 24.05 -29.65 16.19
N PRO A 145 25.36 -29.92 16.15
CA PRO A 145 26.23 -29.87 17.33
C PRO A 145 26.44 -28.44 17.86
N SER A 146 26.16 -27.42 17.05
CA SER A 146 26.28 -26.01 17.43
C SER A 146 25.06 -25.17 17.02
N PRO A 147 24.78 -24.07 17.72
CA PRO A 147 23.75 -23.10 17.30
C PRO A 147 24.05 -22.56 15.91
N THR A 148 23.04 -22.51 15.04
CA THR A 148 23.15 -21.89 13.72
C THR A 148 22.37 -20.58 13.72
N ILE A 149 23.03 -19.47 13.39
CA ILE A 149 22.38 -18.17 13.19
C ILE A 149 22.11 -18.01 11.69
N GLY A 150 20.85 -17.72 11.34
CA GLY A 150 20.44 -17.42 9.97
C GLY A 150 19.98 -15.97 9.86
N TYR A 151 20.43 -15.28 8.82
CA TYR A 151 19.99 -13.94 8.46
C TYR A 151 19.35 -13.96 7.09
N ILE A 152 18.14 -13.41 6.97
CA ILE A 152 17.43 -13.22 5.71
C ILE A 152 16.90 -11.79 5.73
N GLY A 153 17.42 -10.95 4.84
CA GLY A 153 17.11 -9.53 4.74
C GLY A 153 18.07 -8.86 3.77
N SER A 154 17.71 -7.68 3.28
CA SER A 154 18.52 -6.84 2.40
C SER A 154 18.85 -5.52 3.07
#